data_AF-A0AAX0BKF0-F1
#
_entry.id   AF-A0AAX0BKF0-F1
#
_cell.length_a   1.000
_cell.length_b   1.000
_cell.length_c   1.000
_cell.angle_alpha   90.00
_cell.angle_beta   90.00
_cell.angle_gamma   90.00
#
_symmetry.space_group_name_H-M   'P 1'
#
loop_
_entity.id
_entity.type
_entity.pdbx_description
1 polymer ?
#
loop_
_entity_poly.entity_id
_entity_poly.type
_entity_poly.pdbx_seq_one_letter_code
_entity_poly.pdbx_strand_id
1 'polypeptide(L)'
;MGSNMDSKEFDLYKDIRCRTNGEIYIGVVGPVRTGKSTFIKHFMELCVIPKMDNEYAKKRAVDELPQSGKGKTIMTTEPKFIPQDAVTISLDDGSAVKVRLVDCVGFTVGDAVGYLEEDGERMVKTPWFDEDIPFEEAAVVGTKKVIEEHSTVAVLVTTDGSIGDIKRQSYEAAERETVMQLESSGKPFVIVVNTTKPFAAETRLLCESLSREYKAAAIPIDCEKLCMGQITDIMEKLLYEFAVTRVDYDIPKWVQLLPYDNHVKQAVITYAKTFLARASKLKDVAQMSTDMPESDGDILKAVSLAGMGLSDGVVKVKIEIAEKYYYENISALCGVTISGEKELISLILSLTEEKNEYEKIKDAFSSVQQKGYGVVMPQLSDIRMEEPVLIAHGNKFGVKMKAISPSIHMIRANIETEIAPIVGSREQAEDLIDYIKNGENSDSGVWKTNIFGKSVGELMEDGIRSKIMQMDDECQIKLQETMQKIVNDSNGGMICIII
;
A
#
# COMPACT_ATOMS: atom_id res chain seq x y z
N MET A 1 -28.65 28.04 -14.20
CA MET A 1 -28.42 26.64 -13.76
C MET A 1 -27.88 25.81 -14.93
N GLY A 2 -26.84 26.28 -15.62
CA GLY A 2 -26.33 25.62 -16.85
C GLY A 2 -24.85 25.21 -16.80
N SER A 3 -24.14 25.43 -15.69
CA SER A 3 -22.67 25.27 -15.64
C SER A 3 -22.18 24.03 -14.88
N ASN A 4 -23.03 23.37 -14.08
CA ASN A 4 -22.61 22.19 -13.29
C ASN A 4 -22.85 20.85 -13.99
N MET A 5 -23.71 20.79 -15.01
CA MET A 5 -24.01 19.54 -15.73
C MET A 5 -22.89 19.21 -16.71
N ASP A 6 -22.36 20.22 -17.40
CA ASP A 6 -21.25 20.06 -18.35
C ASP A 6 -19.96 19.59 -17.63
N SER A 7 -19.65 20.14 -16.45
CA SER A 7 -18.47 19.73 -15.64
C SER A 7 -18.44 18.24 -15.32
N LYS A 8 -19.59 17.65 -14.96
CA LYS A 8 -19.67 16.23 -14.58
C LYS A 8 -19.50 15.30 -15.80
N GLU A 9 -19.97 15.74 -16.96
CA GLU A 9 -19.79 15.02 -18.22
C GLU A 9 -18.31 15.03 -18.66
N PHE A 10 -17.60 16.15 -18.49
CA PHE A 10 -16.18 16.26 -18.86
C PHE A 10 -15.27 15.34 -18.05
N ASP A 11 -15.46 15.30 -16.74
CA ASP A 11 -14.65 14.47 -15.85
C ASP A 11 -14.80 12.98 -16.21
N LEU A 12 -15.99 12.58 -16.69
CA LEU A 12 -16.30 11.19 -16.99
C LEU A 12 -15.60 10.65 -18.24
N TYR A 13 -15.64 11.38 -19.36
CA TYR A 13 -14.91 10.99 -20.57
C TYR A 13 -13.40 10.96 -20.33
N LYS A 14 -12.90 11.89 -19.52
CA LYS A 14 -11.51 11.96 -19.12
C LYS A 14 -11.10 10.77 -18.24
N ASP A 15 -11.91 10.41 -17.26
CA ASP A 15 -11.65 9.27 -16.39
C ASP A 15 -11.66 7.96 -17.17
N ILE A 16 -12.65 7.75 -18.05
CA ILE A 16 -12.69 6.56 -18.93
C ILE A 16 -11.48 6.55 -19.86
N ARG A 17 -11.10 7.70 -20.44
CA ARG A 17 -9.90 7.81 -21.28
C ARG A 17 -8.63 7.39 -20.54
N CYS A 18 -8.47 7.78 -19.27
CA CYS A 18 -7.34 7.35 -18.44
C CYS A 18 -7.34 5.82 -18.24
N ARG A 19 -8.52 5.23 -18.05
CA ARG A 19 -8.70 3.77 -17.91
C ARG A 19 -8.46 3.01 -19.21
N THR A 20 -8.67 3.63 -20.37
CA THR A 20 -8.62 2.98 -21.68
C THR A 20 -7.45 3.44 -22.56
N ASN A 21 -6.43 4.05 -21.95
CA ASN A 21 -5.20 4.49 -22.61
C ASN A 21 -5.45 5.44 -23.81
N GLY A 22 -6.43 6.33 -23.70
CA GLY A 22 -6.69 7.35 -24.73
C GLY A 22 -7.79 7.01 -25.74
N GLU A 23 -8.27 5.78 -25.78
CA GLU A 23 -9.22 5.30 -26.79
C GLU A 23 -10.45 4.67 -26.13
N ILE A 24 -11.65 5.17 -26.43
CA ILE A 24 -12.92 4.66 -25.90
C ILE A 24 -13.59 3.86 -27.03
N TYR A 25 -13.41 2.55 -27.00
CA TYR A 25 -14.07 1.62 -27.92
C TYR A 25 -15.21 0.91 -27.22
N ILE A 26 -16.44 1.24 -27.62
CA ILE A 26 -17.65 0.71 -27.01
C ILE A 26 -18.18 -0.43 -27.89
N GLY A 27 -18.07 -1.66 -27.41
CA GLY A 27 -18.74 -2.80 -28.01
C GLY A 27 -20.22 -2.80 -27.64
N VAL A 28 -21.11 -2.57 -28.59
CA VAL A 28 -22.56 -2.63 -28.35
C VAL A 28 -23.05 -4.02 -28.73
N VAL A 29 -23.42 -4.79 -27.71
CA VAL A 29 -23.73 -6.23 -27.81
C VAL A 29 -25.13 -6.52 -27.29
N GLY A 30 -25.64 -7.71 -27.59
CA GLY A 30 -26.93 -8.19 -27.11
C GLY A 30 -27.81 -8.80 -28.20
N PRO A 31 -28.98 -9.34 -27.84
CA PRO A 31 -29.83 -10.08 -28.76
C PRO A 31 -30.28 -9.26 -30.00
N VAL A 32 -30.67 -9.94 -31.08
CA VAL A 32 -31.28 -9.26 -32.24
C VAL A 32 -32.55 -8.51 -31.85
N ARG A 33 -32.88 -7.41 -32.53
CA ARG A 33 -34.12 -6.62 -32.32
C ARG A 33 -34.30 -5.99 -30.93
N THR A 34 -33.24 -5.86 -30.12
CA THR A 34 -33.29 -5.14 -28.83
C THR A 34 -33.09 -3.62 -28.95
N GLY A 35 -32.75 -3.11 -30.13
CA GLY A 35 -32.53 -1.68 -30.38
C GLY A 35 -31.08 -1.21 -30.33
N LYS A 36 -30.10 -2.12 -30.45
CA LYS A 36 -28.66 -1.80 -30.54
C LYS A 36 -28.34 -0.67 -31.53
N SER A 37 -28.77 -0.81 -32.78
CA SER A 37 -28.50 0.19 -33.82
C SER A 37 -29.16 1.55 -33.51
N THR A 38 -30.34 1.55 -32.89
CA THR A 38 -31.00 2.78 -32.43
C THR A 38 -30.21 3.46 -31.31
N PHE A 39 -29.67 2.70 -30.35
CA PHE A 39 -28.78 3.21 -29.32
C PHE A 39 -27.51 3.84 -29.91
N ILE A 40 -26.82 3.11 -30.82
CA ILE A 40 -25.59 3.60 -31.47
C ILE A 40 -25.85 4.91 -32.22
N LYS A 41 -26.94 4.96 -32.99
CA LYS A 41 -27.31 6.15 -33.76
C LYS A 41 -27.44 7.38 -32.86
N HIS A 42 -28.26 7.30 -31.80
CA HIS A 42 -28.48 8.44 -30.92
C HIS A 42 -27.22 8.78 -30.09
N PHE A 43 -26.44 7.78 -29.67
CA PHE A 43 -25.18 8.02 -28.98
C PHE A 43 -24.21 8.82 -29.87
N MET A 44 -24.08 8.44 -31.14
CA MET A 44 -23.24 9.15 -32.11
C MET A 44 -23.75 10.56 -32.37
N GLU A 45 -25.05 10.74 -32.58
CA GLU A 45 -25.68 12.04 -32.86
C GLU A 45 -25.58 13.02 -31.69
N LEU A 46 -25.61 12.53 -30.46
CA LEU A 46 -25.61 13.35 -29.25
C LEU A 46 -24.21 13.60 -28.68
N CYS A 47 -23.34 12.58 -28.61
CA CYS A 47 -22.07 12.66 -27.89
C CYS A 47 -20.86 12.86 -28.80
N VAL A 48 -20.87 12.30 -30.00
CA VAL A 48 -19.67 12.24 -30.87
C VAL A 48 -19.74 13.32 -31.95
N ILE A 49 -20.76 13.26 -32.81
CA ILE A 49 -20.93 14.13 -33.99
C ILE A 49 -20.91 15.64 -33.65
N PRO A 50 -21.52 16.12 -32.55
CA PRO A 50 -21.48 17.53 -32.19
C PRO A 50 -20.07 18.02 -31.79
N LYS A 51 -19.22 17.13 -31.24
CA LYS A 51 -17.88 17.45 -30.72
C LYS A 51 -16.76 17.18 -31.73
N MET A 52 -17.11 16.95 -33.00
CA MET A 52 -16.15 16.77 -34.11
C MET A 52 -15.82 18.11 -34.78
N ASP A 53 -14.54 18.43 -34.86
CA ASP A 53 -14.06 19.68 -35.49
C ASP A 53 -14.08 19.63 -37.04
N ASN A 54 -13.92 18.45 -37.63
CA ASN A 54 -13.81 18.29 -39.09
C ASN A 54 -15.18 17.99 -39.74
N GLU A 55 -15.72 18.93 -40.51
CA GLU A 55 -17.01 18.77 -41.21
C GLU A 55 -17.08 17.60 -42.20
N TYR A 56 -15.98 17.26 -42.89
CA TYR A 56 -15.94 16.11 -43.79
C TYR A 56 -15.98 14.79 -43.02
N ALA A 57 -15.28 14.71 -41.90
CA ALA A 57 -15.36 13.55 -41.01
C ALA A 57 -16.76 13.44 -40.39
N LYS A 58 -17.38 14.57 -40.02
CA LYS A 58 -18.73 14.64 -39.49
C LYS A 58 -19.77 14.11 -40.47
N LYS A 59 -19.68 14.52 -41.74
CA LYS A 59 -20.59 14.05 -42.80
C LYS A 59 -20.43 12.54 -43.04
N ARG A 60 -19.18 12.04 -43.11
CA ARG A 60 -18.91 10.60 -43.21
C ARG A 60 -19.49 9.82 -42.03
N ALA A 61 -19.29 10.30 -40.81
CA ALA A 61 -19.81 9.65 -39.60
C ALA A 61 -21.35 9.59 -39.61
N VAL A 62 -22.04 10.62 -40.13
CA VAL A 62 -23.50 10.62 -40.33
C VAL A 62 -23.93 9.60 -41.39
N ASP A 63 -23.21 9.54 -42.52
CA ASP A 63 -23.51 8.60 -43.61
C ASP A 63 -23.25 7.13 -43.21
N GLU A 64 -22.34 6.89 -42.26
CA GLU A 64 -22.00 5.57 -41.74
C GLU A 64 -22.93 5.07 -40.62
N LEU A 65 -23.81 5.93 -40.08
CA LEU A 65 -24.77 5.56 -39.04
C LEU A 65 -25.66 4.39 -39.48
N PRO A 66 -26.04 3.51 -38.53
CA PRO A 66 -26.86 2.38 -38.89
C PRO A 66 -28.29 2.85 -39.18
N GLN A 67 -28.92 2.26 -40.21
CA GLN A 67 -30.33 2.51 -40.48
C GLN A 67 -31.19 1.72 -39.49
N SER A 68 -31.91 2.42 -38.62
CA SER A 68 -32.90 1.80 -37.72
C SER A 68 -34.09 1.25 -38.52
N GLY A 69 -34.09 -0.04 -38.84
CA GLY A 69 -35.20 -0.70 -39.52
C GLY A 69 -36.35 -1.04 -38.56
N LYS A 70 -37.58 -0.57 -38.83
CA LYS A 70 -38.81 -0.98 -38.11
C LYS A 70 -39.43 -2.29 -38.64
N GLY A 71 -38.67 -3.08 -39.42
CA GLY A 71 -39.13 -4.34 -40.04
C GLY A 71 -38.90 -5.59 -39.19
N LYS A 72 -39.48 -6.74 -39.61
CA LYS A 72 -39.27 -8.05 -38.95
C LYS A 72 -37.92 -8.69 -39.28
N THR A 73 -37.29 -8.31 -40.40
CA THR A 73 -36.04 -8.90 -40.92
C THR A 73 -34.80 -8.37 -40.21
N ILE A 74 -33.87 -9.26 -39.87
CA ILE A 74 -32.55 -8.93 -39.31
C ILE A 74 -31.71 -8.22 -40.38
N MET A 75 -31.30 -6.97 -40.11
CA MET A 75 -30.53 -6.14 -41.03
C MET A 75 -29.01 -6.23 -40.81
N THR A 76 -28.57 -6.38 -39.57
CA THR A 76 -27.13 -6.45 -39.22
C THR A 76 -26.65 -7.89 -39.34
N THR A 77 -25.98 -8.21 -40.44
CA THR A 77 -25.42 -9.54 -40.71
C THR A 77 -23.92 -9.64 -40.44
N GLU A 78 -23.23 -8.51 -40.32
CA GLU A 78 -21.80 -8.43 -40.05
C GLU A 78 -21.51 -7.35 -38.99
N PRO A 79 -20.45 -7.51 -38.16
CA PRO A 79 -20.06 -6.49 -37.22
C PRO A 79 -19.66 -5.20 -37.95
N LYS A 80 -20.28 -4.07 -37.59
CA LYS A 80 -19.98 -2.78 -38.22
C LYS A 80 -19.29 -1.85 -37.24
N PHE A 81 -18.12 -1.36 -37.62
CA PHE A 81 -17.44 -0.28 -36.92
C PHE A 81 -18.05 1.06 -37.31
N ILE A 82 -18.46 1.83 -36.31
CA ILE A 82 -19.20 3.08 -36.49
C ILE A 82 -18.55 4.15 -35.59
N PRO A 83 -17.83 5.12 -36.16
CA PRO A 83 -17.42 5.23 -37.57
C PRO A 83 -16.33 4.21 -37.96
N GLN A 84 -16.09 4.05 -39.27
CA GLN A 84 -15.09 3.12 -39.81
C GLN A 84 -13.70 3.47 -39.30
N ASP A 85 -13.34 4.74 -39.23
CA ASP A 85 -12.13 5.23 -38.56
C ASP A 85 -12.49 5.81 -37.19
N ALA A 86 -11.68 5.53 -36.16
CA ALA A 86 -11.88 6.13 -34.85
C ALA A 86 -11.85 7.66 -34.94
N VAL A 87 -12.84 8.32 -34.37
CA VAL A 87 -12.99 9.77 -34.43
C VAL A 87 -12.42 10.40 -33.17
N THR A 88 -11.57 11.41 -33.35
CA THR A 88 -11.11 12.25 -32.25
C THR A 88 -12.18 13.29 -31.91
N ILE A 89 -12.61 13.30 -30.67
CA ILE A 89 -13.43 14.39 -30.10
C ILE A 89 -12.57 15.23 -29.16
N SER A 90 -12.73 16.55 -29.25
CA SER A 90 -12.09 17.52 -28.38
C SER A 90 -12.94 17.67 -27.12
N LEU A 91 -12.32 17.55 -25.95
CA LEU A 91 -12.91 17.84 -24.65
C LEU A 91 -12.62 19.31 -24.30
N ASP A 92 -13.51 19.92 -23.53
CA ASP A 92 -13.48 21.36 -23.22
C ASP A 92 -12.23 21.82 -22.45
N ASP A 93 -11.48 20.90 -21.82
CA ASP A 93 -10.18 21.16 -21.19
C ASP A 93 -8.99 21.17 -22.18
N GLY A 94 -9.28 21.07 -23.49
CA GLY A 94 -8.30 21.02 -24.57
C GLY A 94 -7.69 19.63 -24.80
N SER A 95 -8.16 18.62 -24.07
CA SER A 95 -7.69 17.24 -24.22
C SER A 95 -8.52 16.48 -25.27
N ALA A 96 -7.94 15.46 -25.91
CA ALA A 96 -8.57 14.76 -27.02
C ALA A 96 -8.75 13.27 -26.71
N VAL A 97 -9.90 12.70 -27.07
CA VAL A 97 -10.19 11.26 -26.92
C VAL A 97 -10.67 10.67 -28.25
N LYS A 98 -10.22 9.45 -28.55
CA LYS A 98 -10.72 8.73 -29.73
C LYS A 98 -11.92 7.88 -29.33
N VAL A 99 -13.00 7.99 -30.08
CA VAL A 99 -14.23 7.22 -29.84
C VAL A 99 -14.57 6.39 -31.07
N ARG A 100 -14.96 5.13 -30.84
CA ARG A 100 -15.47 4.23 -31.87
C ARG A 100 -16.47 3.28 -31.25
N LEU A 101 -17.58 3.02 -31.93
CA LEU A 101 -18.56 2.02 -31.52
C LEU A 101 -18.49 0.82 -32.46
N VAL A 102 -18.83 -0.35 -31.95
CA VAL A 102 -18.96 -1.57 -32.76
C VAL A 102 -20.37 -2.11 -32.60
N ASP A 103 -21.14 -2.13 -33.68
CA ASP A 103 -22.45 -2.79 -33.73
C ASP A 103 -22.22 -4.28 -33.95
N CYS A 104 -22.42 -5.09 -32.90
CA CYS A 104 -22.24 -6.54 -33.01
C CYS A 104 -23.47 -7.20 -33.61
N VAL A 105 -23.24 -8.29 -34.35
CA VAL A 105 -24.33 -9.17 -34.80
C VAL A 105 -25.01 -9.71 -33.54
N GLY A 106 -26.33 -9.52 -33.43
CA GLY A 106 -27.03 -9.94 -32.22
C GLY A 106 -27.19 -11.44 -32.16
N PHE A 107 -27.18 -11.99 -30.95
CA PHE A 107 -27.59 -13.37 -30.71
C PHE A 107 -29.03 -13.59 -31.18
N THR A 108 -29.25 -14.73 -31.84
CA THR A 108 -30.54 -15.18 -32.34
C THR A 108 -31.54 -15.34 -31.19
N VAL A 109 -32.81 -15.08 -31.51
CA VAL A 109 -33.93 -15.25 -30.59
C VAL A 109 -34.93 -16.13 -31.33
N GLY A 110 -35.42 -17.19 -30.69
CA GLY A 110 -36.24 -18.22 -31.37
C GLY A 110 -37.43 -17.67 -32.17
N ASP A 111 -38.06 -16.60 -31.69
CA ASP A 111 -39.21 -15.97 -32.35
C ASP A 111 -38.86 -14.88 -33.39
N ALA A 112 -37.57 -14.61 -33.65
CA ALA A 112 -37.15 -13.62 -34.64
C ALA A 112 -37.22 -14.21 -36.07
N VAL A 113 -37.85 -13.51 -37.01
CA VAL A 113 -37.95 -13.97 -38.40
C VAL A 113 -36.75 -13.48 -39.22
N GLY A 114 -36.02 -14.39 -39.89
CA GLY A 114 -34.95 -14.03 -40.84
C GLY A 114 -33.59 -14.73 -40.66
N TYR A 115 -33.49 -15.77 -39.83
CA TYR A 115 -32.31 -16.65 -39.71
C TYR A 115 -32.49 -18.04 -40.36
N LEU A 116 -33.72 -18.39 -40.76
CA LEU A 116 -34.05 -19.60 -41.55
C LEU A 116 -34.47 -19.16 -42.96
N GLU A 117 -33.82 -19.71 -43.98
CA GLU A 117 -34.25 -19.63 -45.39
C GLU A 117 -35.06 -20.90 -45.76
N GLU A 118 -35.72 -20.94 -46.92
CA GLU A 118 -36.56 -22.08 -47.33
C GLU A 118 -35.79 -23.43 -47.39
N ASP A 119 -34.45 -23.38 -47.53
CA ASP A 119 -33.56 -24.54 -47.69
C ASP A 119 -32.63 -24.82 -46.47
N GLY A 120 -32.75 -24.09 -45.35
CA GLY A 120 -31.94 -24.34 -44.14
C GLY A 120 -31.52 -23.09 -43.36
N GLU A 121 -30.47 -23.22 -42.55
CA GLU A 121 -29.88 -22.11 -41.79
C GLU A 121 -29.28 -21.06 -42.74
N ARG A 122 -29.53 -19.78 -42.47
CA ARG A 122 -28.99 -18.67 -43.27
C ARG A 122 -27.47 -18.63 -43.11
N MET A 123 -26.74 -18.77 -44.20
CA MET A 123 -25.29 -18.67 -44.23
C MET A 123 -24.86 -17.21 -44.41
N VAL A 124 -23.81 -16.78 -43.71
CA VAL A 124 -23.25 -15.44 -43.85
C VAL A 124 -21.73 -15.50 -43.98
N LYS A 125 -21.22 -14.57 -44.80
CA LYS A 125 -19.79 -14.31 -44.88
C LYS A 125 -19.39 -13.45 -43.69
N THR A 126 -18.26 -13.76 -43.08
CA THR A 126 -17.73 -12.95 -41.97
C THR A 126 -16.30 -12.52 -42.31
N PRO A 127 -15.80 -11.40 -41.74
CA PRO A 127 -14.40 -11.03 -41.90
C PRO A 127 -13.42 -11.96 -41.16
N TRP A 128 -13.94 -12.98 -40.47
CA TRP A 128 -13.21 -13.83 -39.54
C TRP A 128 -12.92 -15.22 -40.08
N PHE A 129 -13.64 -15.65 -41.11
CA PHE A 129 -13.55 -16.96 -41.74
C PHE A 129 -13.61 -16.82 -43.27
N ASP A 130 -12.85 -17.65 -43.98
CA ASP A 130 -12.83 -17.64 -45.44
C ASP A 130 -14.06 -18.33 -46.07
N GLU A 131 -14.67 -19.25 -45.33
CA GLU A 131 -15.89 -19.98 -45.72
C GLU A 131 -17.13 -19.34 -45.08
N ASP A 132 -18.27 -19.43 -45.77
CA ASP A 132 -19.55 -18.99 -45.22
C ASP A 132 -19.92 -19.89 -44.04
N ILE A 133 -20.35 -19.29 -42.93
CA ILE A 133 -20.74 -20.00 -41.71
C ILE A 133 -22.21 -19.70 -41.36
N PRO A 134 -22.89 -20.55 -40.56
CA PRO A 134 -24.25 -20.28 -40.12
C PRO A 134 -24.36 -18.95 -39.38
N PHE A 135 -25.47 -18.23 -39.60
CA PHE A 135 -25.71 -16.91 -38.99
C PHE A 135 -25.62 -16.93 -37.45
N GLU A 136 -26.10 -17.99 -36.81
CA GLU A 136 -26.05 -18.16 -35.37
C GLU A 136 -24.60 -18.30 -34.87
N GLU A 137 -23.78 -19.12 -35.54
CA GLU A 137 -22.36 -19.27 -35.24
C GLU A 137 -21.58 -17.96 -35.49
N ALA A 138 -21.91 -17.26 -36.59
CA ALA A 138 -21.32 -15.95 -36.90
C ALA A 138 -21.62 -14.90 -35.83
N ALA A 139 -22.82 -14.90 -35.25
CA ALA A 139 -23.20 -13.99 -34.19
C ALA A 139 -22.41 -14.25 -32.91
N VAL A 140 -22.26 -15.53 -32.53
CA VAL A 140 -21.50 -15.97 -31.35
C VAL A 140 -20.01 -15.62 -31.51
N VAL A 141 -19.37 -16.05 -32.60
CA VAL A 141 -17.94 -15.82 -32.81
C VAL A 141 -17.64 -14.33 -33.04
N GLY A 142 -18.48 -13.65 -33.82
CA GLY A 142 -18.33 -12.22 -34.09
C GLY A 142 -18.45 -11.38 -32.82
N THR A 143 -19.43 -11.66 -31.96
CA THR A 143 -19.58 -10.97 -30.67
C THR A 143 -18.39 -11.25 -29.76
N LYS A 144 -17.94 -12.50 -29.65
CA LYS A 144 -16.77 -12.86 -28.85
C LYS A 144 -15.52 -12.09 -29.29
N LYS A 145 -15.21 -12.07 -30.59
CA LYS A 145 -14.02 -11.36 -31.09
C LYS A 145 -14.11 -9.85 -30.95
N VAL A 146 -15.29 -9.24 -31.14
CA VAL A 146 -15.46 -7.80 -30.88
C VAL A 146 -15.27 -7.48 -29.40
N ILE A 147 -15.82 -8.32 -28.52
CA ILE A 147 -15.64 -8.17 -27.08
C ILE A 147 -14.17 -8.36 -26.74
N GLU A 148 -13.45 -9.37 -27.24
CA GLU A 148 -12.08 -9.67 -26.83
C GLU A 148 -11.04 -8.72 -27.46
N GLU A 149 -11.17 -8.38 -28.74
CA GLU A 149 -10.09 -7.77 -29.53
C GLU A 149 -10.35 -6.29 -29.91
N HIS A 150 -11.61 -5.83 -29.92
CA HIS A 150 -11.97 -4.56 -30.54
C HIS A 150 -12.81 -3.61 -29.69
N SER A 151 -12.93 -3.87 -28.40
CA SER A 151 -13.60 -2.98 -27.45
C SER A 151 -12.76 -2.80 -26.19
N THR A 152 -12.86 -1.63 -25.58
CA THR A 152 -12.25 -1.37 -24.26
C THR A 152 -13.30 -1.49 -23.15
N VAL A 153 -14.56 -1.26 -23.51
CA VAL A 153 -15.75 -1.28 -22.66
C VAL A 153 -16.93 -1.82 -23.46
N ALA A 154 -17.96 -2.34 -22.80
CA ALA A 154 -19.13 -2.87 -23.51
C ALA A 154 -20.47 -2.33 -22.96
N VAL A 155 -21.45 -2.25 -23.85
CA VAL A 155 -22.84 -1.93 -23.51
C VAL A 155 -23.71 -3.07 -24.02
N LEU A 156 -24.31 -3.82 -23.09
CA LEU A 156 -25.29 -4.86 -23.42
C LEU A 156 -26.67 -4.21 -23.57
N VAL A 157 -27.25 -4.23 -24.76
CA VAL A 157 -28.61 -3.76 -25.00
C VAL A 157 -29.57 -4.94 -25.04
N THR A 158 -30.44 -5.01 -24.03
CA THR A 158 -31.55 -5.97 -23.91
C THR A 158 -32.88 -5.21 -23.91
N THR A 159 -34.02 -5.88 -23.72
CA THR A 159 -35.34 -5.24 -23.68
C THR A 159 -36.25 -5.87 -22.63
N ASP A 160 -37.20 -5.11 -22.11
CA ASP A 160 -38.30 -5.61 -21.27
C ASP A 160 -39.45 -6.24 -22.08
N GLY A 161 -39.30 -6.34 -23.41
CA GLY A 161 -40.31 -6.89 -24.31
C GLY A 161 -41.40 -5.88 -24.69
N SER A 162 -41.30 -4.62 -24.25
CA SER A 162 -42.19 -3.54 -24.71
C SER A 162 -41.84 -3.05 -26.12
N ILE A 163 -40.73 -3.53 -26.68
CA ILE A 163 -40.18 -3.10 -27.96
C ILE A 163 -40.37 -4.19 -29.00
N GLY A 164 -41.02 -3.83 -30.10
CA GLY A 164 -41.35 -4.77 -31.17
C GLY A 164 -42.40 -5.80 -30.75
N ASP A 165 -42.37 -6.96 -31.41
CA ASP A 165 -43.41 -8.00 -31.27
C ASP A 165 -42.94 -9.24 -30.48
N ILE A 166 -41.68 -9.27 -30.05
CA ILE A 166 -41.07 -10.43 -29.39
C ILE A 166 -41.19 -10.27 -27.87
N LYS A 167 -41.63 -11.32 -27.19
CA LYS A 167 -41.80 -11.32 -25.73
C LYS A 167 -40.45 -11.33 -25.01
N ARG A 168 -40.42 -10.78 -23.79
CA ARG A 168 -39.23 -10.76 -22.93
C ARG A 168 -38.58 -12.13 -22.76
N GLN A 169 -39.38 -13.17 -22.52
CA GLN A 169 -38.87 -14.52 -22.24
C GLN A 169 -37.97 -15.05 -23.35
N SER A 170 -38.27 -14.71 -24.60
CA SER A 170 -37.50 -15.14 -25.76
C SER A 170 -36.08 -14.55 -25.77
N TYR A 171 -35.85 -13.42 -25.10
CA TYR A 171 -34.54 -12.77 -25.03
C TYR A 171 -33.63 -13.29 -23.90
N GLU A 172 -34.17 -13.98 -22.90
CA GLU A 172 -33.42 -14.34 -21.67
C GLU A 172 -32.24 -15.28 -21.94
N ALA A 173 -32.40 -16.25 -22.85
CA ALA A 173 -31.33 -17.19 -23.18
C ALA A 173 -30.14 -16.48 -23.85
N ALA A 174 -30.42 -15.70 -24.89
CA ALA A 174 -29.45 -14.91 -25.63
C ALA A 174 -28.76 -13.84 -24.77
N GLU A 175 -29.53 -13.20 -23.87
CA GLU A 175 -29.00 -12.25 -22.89
C GLU A 175 -28.00 -12.92 -21.95
N ARG A 176 -28.37 -14.06 -21.37
CA ARG A 176 -27.51 -14.80 -20.45
C ARG A 176 -26.21 -15.23 -21.11
N GLU A 177 -26.28 -15.71 -22.35
CA GLU A 177 -25.09 -16.06 -23.14
C GLU A 177 -24.19 -14.84 -23.40
N THR A 178 -24.78 -13.70 -23.76
CA THR A 178 -24.02 -12.47 -23.98
C THR A 178 -23.30 -12.04 -22.70
N VAL A 179 -23.98 -12.09 -21.54
CA VAL A 179 -23.38 -11.75 -20.24
C VAL A 179 -22.22 -12.69 -19.92
N MET A 180 -22.39 -14.01 -20.11
CA MET A 180 -21.31 -14.97 -19.85
C MET A 180 -20.05 -14.68 -20.67
N GLN A 181 -20.20 -14.28 -21.95
CA GLN A 181 -19.05 -13.87 -22.78
C GLN A 181 -18.40 -12.58 -22.27
N LEU A 182 -19.21 -11.59 -21.87
CA LEU A 182 -18.71 -10.34 -21.30
C LEU A 182 -17.95 -10.57 -20.00
N GLU A 183 -18.49 -11.39 -19.09
CA GLU A 183 -17.81 -11.76 -17.85
C GLU A 183 -16.49 -12.50 -18.11
N SER A 184 -16.49 -13.46 -19.05
CA SER A 184 -15.29 -14.22 -19.42
C SER A 184 -14.20 -13.33 -20.03
N SER A 185 -14.58 -12.23 -20.71
CA SER A 185 -13.63 -11.28 -21.28
C SER A 185 -12.96 -10.38 -20.24
N GLY A 186 -13.54 -10.27 -19.04
CA GLY A 186 -13.09 -9.37 -17.98
C GLY A 186 -13.29 -7.88 -18.27
N LYS A 187 -13.95 -7.52 -19.38
CA LYS A 187 -14.15 -6.11 -19.75
C LYS A 187 -15.31 -5.49 -18.95
N PRO A 188 -15.18 -4.23 -18.54
CA PRO A 188 -16.26 -3.51 -17.86
C PRO A 188 -17.45 -3.32 -18.80
N PHE A 189 -18.64 -3.64 -18.32
CA PHE A 189 -19.86 -3.52 -19.11
C PHE A 189 -21.06 -3.08 -18.27
N VAL A 190 -22.03 -2.46 -18.96
CA VAL A 190 -23.30 -2.02 -18.38
C VAL A 190 -24.46 -2.57 -19.20
N ILE A 191 -25.57 -2.88 -18.54
CA ILE A 191 -26.77 -3.42 -19.16
C ILE A 191 -27.78 -2.29 -19.37
N VAL A 192 -28.16 -2.06 -20.61
CA VAL A 192 -29.22 -1.14 -21.01
C VAL A 192 -30.46 -1.95 -21.33
N VAL A 193 -31.48 -1.82 -20.49
CA VAL A 193 -32.80 -2.42 -20.73
C VAL A 193 -33.62 -1.43 -21.53
N ASN A 194 -33.69 -1.65 -22.83
CA ASN A 194 -34.45 -0.81 -23.74
C ASN A 194 -35.97 -1.03 -23.53
N THR A 195 -36.69 0.05 -23.28
CA THR A 195 -38.14 0.04 -22.99
C THR A 195 -38.84 1.30 -23.48
N THR A 196 -40.13 1.20 -23.80
CA THR A 196 -40.99 2.36 -24.04
C THR A 196 -41.46 3.06 -22.75
N LYS A 197 -41.22 2.45 -21.58
CA LYS A 197 -41.70 2.91 -20.26
C LYS A 197 -40.59 2.87 -19.19
N PRO A 198 -39.50 3.65 -19.32
CA PRO A 198 -38.34 3.60 -18.42
C PRO A 198 -38.65 3.92 -16.95
N PHE A 199 -39.76 4.60 -16.68
CA PHE A 199 -40.18 4.96 -15.31
C PHE A 199 -41.19 3.98 -14.69
N ALA A 200 -41.62 2.94 -15.40
CA ALA A 200 -42.55 1.94 -14.87
C ALA A 200 -41.89 1.10 -13.76
N ALA A 201 -42.67 0.75 -12.74
CA ALA A 201 -42.20 -0.05 -11.61
C ALA A 201 -41.71 -1.44 -12.06
N GLU A 202 -42.43 -2.08 -13.00
CA GLU A 202 -42.09 -3.38 -13.55
C GLU A 202 -40.71 -3.39 -14.22
N THR A 203 -40.40 -2.37 -15.04
CA THR A 203 -39.09 -2.25 -15.71
C THR A 203 -37.96 -1.99 -14.70
N ARG A 204 -38.22 -1.21 -13.63
CA ARG A 204 -37.23 -1.00 -12.56
C ARG A 204 -36.92 -2.28 -11.81
N LEU A 205 -37.96 -3.05 -11.44
CA LEU A 205 -37.80 -4.36 -10.81
C LEU A 205 -37.03 -5.33 -11.70
N LEU A 206 -37.28 -5.31 -13.02
CA LEU A 206 -36.50 -6.09 -13.97
C LEU A 206 -35.02 -5.68 -13.94
N CYS A 207 -34.72 -4.39 -13.98
CA CYS A 207 -33.34 -3.91 -13.89
C CYS A 207 -32.67 -4.31 -12.57
N GLU A 208 -33.36 -4.22 -11.44
CA GLU A 208 -32.85 -4.68 -10.15
C GLU A 208 -32.55 -6.19 -10.14
N SER A 209 -33.44 -6.99 -10.73
CA SER A 209 -33.24 -8.43 -10.90
C SER A 209 -32.00 -8.74 -11.73
N LEU A 210 -31.87 -8.11 -12.91
CA LEU A 210 -30.71 -8.30 -13.80
C LEU A 210 -29.42 -7.82 -13.15
N SER A 211 -29.48 -6.71 -12.42
CA SER A 211 -28.33 -6.16 -11.71
C SER A 211 -27.82 -7.11 -10.63
N ARG A 212 -28.73 -7.78 -9.93
CA ARG A 212 -28.39 -8.78 -8.91
C ARG A 212 -27.92 -10.10 -9.53
N GLU A 213 -28.60 -10.58 -10.57
CA GLU A 213 -28.29 -11.85 -11.25
C GLU A 213 -26.91 -11.81 -11.90
N TYR A 214 -26.65 -10.77 -12.69
CA TYR A 214 -25.43 -10.63 -13.48
C TYR A 214 -24.34 -9.80 -12.80
N LYS A 215 -24.56 -9.35 -11.56
CA LYS A 215 -23.65 -8.48 -10.80
C LYS A 215 -23.08 -7.37 -11.68
N ALA A 216 -23.94 -6.68 -12.43
CA ALA A 216 -23.59 -5.63 -13.39
C ALA A 216 -24.68 -4.55 -13.38
N ALA A 217 -24.31 -3.28 -13.49
CA ALA A 217 -25.30 -2.20 -13.47
C ALA A 217 -26.31 -2.34 -14.62
N ALA A 218 -27.62 -2.38 -14.29
CA ALA A 218 -28.71 -2.37 -15.26
C ALA A 218 -29.48 -1.03 -15.22
N ILE A 219 -29.83 -0.49 -16.39
CA ILE A 219 -30.48 0.82 -16.54
C ILE A 219 -31.67 0.74 -17.50
N PRO A 220 -32.87 1.19 -17.10
CA PRO A 220 -34.01 1.27 -18.01
C PRO A 220 -33.93 2.53 -18.86
N ILE A 221 -33.95 2.38 -20.19
CA ILE A 221 -33.78 3.49 -21.14
C ILE A 221 -34.75 3.32 -22.30
N ASP A 222 -35.32 4.42 -22.80
CA ASP A 222 -35.98 4.45 -24.11
C ASP A 222 -34.95 4.88 -25.16
N CYS A 223 -34.43 3.93 -25.94
CA CYS A 223 -33.40 4.23 -26.93
C CYS A 223 -33.91 5.11 -28.08
N GLU A 224 -35.22 5.20 -28.35
CA GLU A 224 -35.76 6.15 -29.34
C GLU A 224 -35.78 7.59 -28.80
N LYS A 225 -35.82 7.77 -27.48
CA LYS A 225 -35.83 9.07 -26.79
C LYS A 225 -34.61 9.27 -25.90
N LEU A 226 -33.48 8.72 -26.32
CA LEU A 226 -32.22 8.83 -25.59
C LEU A 226 -31.82 10.31 -25.46
N CYS A 227 -31.44 10.73 -24.27
CA CYS A 227 -30.95 12.09 -24.01
C CYS A 227 -29.53 12.07 -23.41
N MET A 228 -28.84 13.22 -23.46
CA MET A 228 -27.48 13.35 -22.93
C MET A 228 -27.36 12.92 -21.47
N GLY A 229 -28.31 13.30 -20.61
CA GLY A 229 -28.29 12.90 -19.20
C GLY A 229 -28.28 11.38 -18.99
N GLN A 230 -29.06 10.63 -19.79
CA GLN A 230 -29.06 9.17 -19.74
C GLN A 230 -27.74 8.57 -20.23
N ILE A 231 -27.10 9.19 -21.22
CA ILE A 231 -25.78 8.74 -21.68
C ILE A 231 -24.72 8.99 -20.61
N THR A 232 -24.74 10.15 -19.96
CA THR A 232 -23.87 10.45 -18.82
C THR A 232 -24.08 9.42 -17.70
N ASP A 233 -25.32 9.05 -17.39
CA ASP A 233 -25.62 7.99 -16.41
C ASP A 233 -25.06 6.62 -16.83
N ILE A 234 -25.17 6.24 -18.11
CA ILE A 234 -24.59 5.00 -18.65
C ILE A 234 -23.07 5.00 -18.46
N MET A 235 -22.41 6.09 -18.88
CA MET A 235 -20.97 6.24 -18.83
C MET A 235 -20.47 6.29 -17.37
N GLU A 236 -21.24 6.86 -16.45
CA GLU A 236 -20.94 6.88 -15.02
C GLU A 236 -20.96 5.46 -14.46
N LYS A 237 -22.05 4.71 -14.70
CA LYS A 237 -22.12 3.32 -14.25
C LYS A 237 -21.03 2.44 -14.88
N LEU A 238 -20.70 2.67 -16.14
CA LEU A 238 -19.59 2.01 -16.82
C LEU A 238 -18.25 2.27 -16.13
N LEU A 239 -18.01 3.50 -15.68
CA LEU A 239 -16.80 3.87 -14.95
C LEU A 239 -16.67 3.10 -13.62
N TYR A 240 -17.79 2.87 -12.93
CA TYR A 240 -17.82 2.07 -11.71
C TYR A 240 -17.63 0.55 -11.94
N GLU A 241 -17.77 0.06 -13.18
CA GLU A 241 -17.57 -1.35 -13.52
C GLU A 241 -16.10 -1.70 -13.78
N PHE A 242 -15.21 -0.70 -13.85
CA PHE A 242 -13.78 -0.93 -13.95
C PHE A 242 -13.22 -1.58 -12.67
N ALA A 243 -12.25 -2.49 -12.87
CA ALA A 243 -11.54 -3.15 -11.79
C ALA A 243 -10.69 -2.17 -10.98
N VAL A 244 -10.63 -2.37 -9.67
CA VAL A 244 -9.68 -1.69 -8.77
C VAL A 244 -8.26 -2.11 -9.15
N THR A 245 -7.37 -1.14 -9.37
CA THR A 245 -5.97 -1.41 -9.76
C THR A 245 -5.05 -1.48 -8.56
N ARG A 246 -5.29 -0.63 -7.56
CA ARG A 246 -4.47 -0.55 -6.35
C ARG A 246 -5.33 -0.07 -5.18
N VAL A 247 -5.03 -0.63 -4.00
CA VAL A 247 -5.57 -0.12 -2.73
C VAL A 247 -4.40 0.41 -1.89
N ASP A 248 -4.47 1.69 -1.56
CA ASP A 248 -3.51 2.39 -0.73
C ASP A 248 -4.04 2.45 0.71
N TYR A 249 -3.34 1.78 1.62
CA TYR A 249 -3.67 1.79 3.05
C TYR A 249 -2.88 2.88 3.75
N ASP A 250 -3.58 3.89 4.27
CA ASP A 250 -3.04 4.89 5.17
C ASP A 250 -3.10 4.34 6.61
N ILE A 251 -1.94 3.90 7.11
CA ILE A 251 -1.75 3.31 8.43
C ILE A 251 -0.75 4.13 9.25
N PRO A 252 -0.85 4.14 10.60
CA PRO A 252 0.10 4.86 11.42
C PRO A 252 1.54 4.42 11.16
N LYS A 253 2.47 5.37 11.01
CA LYS A 253 3.86 5.11 10.63
C LYS A 253 4.58 4.13 11.55
N TRP A 254 4.27 4.15 12.85
CA TRP A 254 4.86 3.24 13.82
C TRP A 254 4.47 1.77 13.57
N VAL A 255 3.28 1.50 13.01
CA VAL A 255 2.85 0.15 12.63
C VAL A 255 3.71 -0.40 11.50
N GLN A 256 4.20 0.46 10.60
CA GLN A 256 5.08 0.05 9.50
C GLN A 256 6.41 -0.53 10.04
N LEU A 257 6.90 0.01 11.15
CA LEU A 257 8.14 -0.42 11.81
C LEU A 257 8.01 -1.75 12.57
N LEU A 258 6.79 -2.22 12.83
CA LEU A 258 6.58 -3.45 13.57
C LEU A 258 7.05 -4.68 12.77
N PRO A 259 7.60 -5.70 13.43
CA PRO A 259 7.81 -7.03 12.85
C PRO A 259 6.52 -7.61 12.25
N TYR A 260 6.65 -8.47 11.24
CA TYR A 260 5.47 -9.04 10.57
C TYR A 260 4.63 -9.92 11.49
N ASP A 261 5.23 -10.61 12.45
CA ASP A 261 4.58 -11.45 13.45
C ASP A 261 3.87 -10.66 14.57
N ASN A 262 4.05 -9.33 14.62
CA ASN A 262 3.36 -8.50 15.59
C ASN A 262 1.83 -8.52 15.38
N HIS A 263 1.09 -8.70 16.48
CA HIS A 263 -0.37 -8.83 16.49
C HIS A 263 -1.09 -7.65 15.81
N VAL A 264 -0.67 -6.41 16.07
CA VAL A 264 -1.27 -5.22 15.46
C VAL A 264 -1.07 -5.21 13.94
N LYS A 265 0.14 -5.55 13.49
CA LYS A 265 0.46 -5.61 12.06
C LYS A 265 -0.32 -6.74 11.37
N GLN A 266 -0.47 -7.89 12.03
CA GLN A 266 -1.29 -8.99 11.52
C GLN A 266 -2.77 -8.62 11.41
N ALA A 267 -3.32 -7.88 12.38
CA ALA A 267 -4.70 -7.39 12.31
C ALA A 267 -4.92 -6.48 11.09
N VAL A 268 -4.01 -5.53 10.86
CA VAL A 268 -4.03 -4.64 9.68
C VAL A 268 -3.94 -5.43 8.37
N ILE A 269 -3.02 -6.39 8.27
CA ILE A 269 -2.84 -7.23 7.07
C ILE A 269 -4.09 -8.10 6.83
N THR A 270 -4.67 -8.65 7.87
CA THR A 270 -5.88 -9.48 7.79
C THR A 270 -7.06 -8.65 7.29
N TYR A 271 -7.25 -7.46 7.86
CA TYR A 271 -8.26 -6.52 7.39
C TYR A 271 -8.05 -6.15 5.92
N ALA A 272 -6.81 -5.81 5.54
CA ALA A 272 -6.48 -5.47 4.16
C ALA A 272 -6.83 -6.61 3.18
N LYS A 273 -6.51 -7.87 3.53
CA LYS A 273 -6.87 -9.05 2.72
C LYS A 273 -8.39 -9.20 2.58
N THR A 274 -9.13 -9.04 3.67
CA THR A 274 -10.61 -9.13 3.66
C THR A 274 -11.23 -8.05 2.78
N PHE A 275 -10.71 -6.81 2.86
CA PHE A 275 -11.14 -5.71 2.00
C PHE A 275 -10.85 -6.00 0.52
N LEU A 276 -9.62 -6.43 0.19
CA LEU A 276 -9.22 -6.78 -1.18
C LEU A 276 -10.07 -7.90 -1.78
N ALA A 277 -10.48 -8.89 -0.97
CA ALA A 277 -11.33 -9.99 -1.43
C ALA A 277 -12.74 -9.53 -1.86
N ARG A 278 -13.21 -8.39 -1.35
CA ARG A 278 -14.53 -7.83 -1.70
C ARG A 278 -14.42 -6.70 -2.73
N ALA A 279 -13.30 -5.99 -2.79
CA ALA A 279 -13.12 -4.76 -3.57
C ALA A 279 -12.61 -5.03 -4.99
N SER A 280 -13.37 -5.80 -5.77
CA SER A 280 -12.94 -6.19 -7.13
C SER A 280 -13.13 -5.06 -8.14
N LYS A 281 -14.28 -4.38 -8.09
CA LYS A 281 -14.67 -3.26 -8.96
C LYS A 281 -14.93 -2.00 -8.13
N LEU A 282 -14.85 -0.84 -8.77
CA LEU A 282 -15.08 0.45 -8.09
C LEU A 282 -16.49 0.55 -7.49
N LYS A 283 -17.51 -0.06 -8.11
CA LYS A 283 -18.86 -0.15 -7.54
C LYS A 283 -18.90 -0.91 -6.20
N ASP A 284 -18.08 -1.95 -6.05
CA ASP A 284 -18.06 -2.77 -4.83
C ASP A 284 -17.56 -1.89 -3.68
N VAL A 285 -16.51 -1.10 -3.94
CA VAL A 285 -15.96 -0.12 -2.99
C VAL A 285 -16.97 0.96 -2.65
N ALA A 286 -17.69 1.47 -3.65
CA ALA A 286 -18.76 2.45 -3.43
C ALA A 286 -19.87 1.89 -2.51
N GLN A 287 -20.25 0.62 -2.69
CA GLN A 287 -21.21 -0.05 -1.82
C GLN A 287 -20.66 -0.31 -0.41
N MET A 288 -19.37 -0.61 -0.28
CA MET A 288 -18.72 -0.80 1.01
C MET A 288 -18.54 0.48 1.82
N SER A 289 -18.65 1.66 1.20
CA SER A 289 -18.57 2.94 1.92
C SER A 289 -19.59 3.06 3.07
N THR A 290 -20.72 2.33 2.97
CA THR A 290 -21.77 2.26 3.99
C THR A 290 -21.68 1.05 4.92
N ASP A 291 -20.96 0.00 4.52
CA ASP A 291 -20.87 -1.27 5.24
C ASP A 291 -19.46 -1.86 5.08
N MET A 292 -18.50 -1.25 5.78
CA MET A 292 -17.11 -1.70 5.76
C MET A 292 -16.99 -3.06 6.45
N PRO A 293 -16.04 -3.92 6.03
CA PRO A 293 -15.81 -5.20 6.70
C PRO A 293 -15.66 -5.03 8.20
N GLU A 294 -16.25 -5.94 8.99
CA GLU A 294 -16.04 -5.97 10.43
C GLU A 294 -14.55 -5.96 10.74
N SER A 295 -14.13 -4.96 11.51
CA SER A 295 -12.77 -4.86 12.00
C SER A 295 -12.65 -5.57 13.33
N ASP A 296 -11.44 -5.99 13.69
CA ASP A 296 -11.12 -6.33 15.07
C ASP A 296 -11.24 -5.03 15.89
N GLY A 297 -12.44 -4.77 16.40
CA GLY A 297 -12.83 -3.49 16.99
C GLY A 297 -12.04 -3.12 18.25
N ASP A 298 -11.25 -4.06 18.78
CA ASP A 298 -10.32 -3.78 19.86
C ASP A 298 -9.04 -3.10 19.33
N ILE A 299 -8.45 -3.64 18.25
CA ILE A 299 -7.20 -3.15 17.64
C ILE A 299 -7.44 -2.00 16.67
N LEU A 300 -8.38 -2.17 15.75
CA LEU A 300 -8.72 -1.22 14.71
C LEU A 300 -9.84 -0.32 15.24
N LYS A 301 -9.48 0.88 15.68
CA LYS A 301 -10.41 1.87 16.25
C LYS A 301 -11.43 2.35 15.22
N ALA A 302 -10.96 2.63 14.00
CA ALA A 302 -11.81 3.08 12.91
C ALA A 302 -11.18 2.72 11.57
N VAL A 303 -12.01 2.35 10.60
CA VAL A 303 -11.60 2.24 9.21
C VAL A 303 -12.57 3.03 8.34
N SER A 304 -12.03 3.83 7.44
CA SER A 304 -12.85 4.65 6.53
C SER A 304 -12.25 4.71 5.12
N LEU A 305 -13.14 4.88 4.15
CA LEU A 305 -12.76 5.16 2.77
C LEU A 305 -12.34 6.63 2.68
N ALA A 306 -11.05 6.89 2.47
CA ALA A 306 -10.50 8.24 2.38
C ALA A 306 -10.65 8.84 0.97
N GLY A 307 -10.75 8.00 -0.06
CA GLY A 307 -10.96 8.45 -1.43
C GLY A 307 -10.96 7.31 -2.43
N MET A 308 -11.50 7.58 -3.62
CA MET A 308 -11.56 6.65 -4.73
C MET A 308 -11.28 7.41 -6.02
N GLY A 309 -10.17 7.08 -6.68
CA GLY A 309 -9.80 7.61 -7.98
C GLY A 309 -10.49 6.82 -9.08
N LEU A 310 -11.42 7.45 -9.79
CA LEU A 310 -12.14 6.79 -10.88
C LEU A 310 -11.28 6.65 -12.16
N SER A 311 -10.38 7.60 -12.41
CA SER A 311 -9.46 7.60 -13.56
C SER A 311 -8.38 6.53 -13.52
N ASP A 312 -7.81 6.30 -12.34
CA ASP A 312 -6.67 5.39 -12.13
C ASP A 312 -7.09 4.07 -11.47
N GLY A 313 -8.27 4.02 -10.85
CA GLY A 313 -8.77 2.88 -10.08
C GLY A 313 -8.10 2.72 -8.72
N VAL A 314 -7.48 3.79 -8.19
CA VAL A 314 -6.78 3.76 -6.90
C VAL A 314 -7.76 4.06 -5.77
N VAL A 315 -7.86 3.14 -4.83
CA VAL A 315 -8.73 3.26 -3.65
C VAL A 315 -7.88 3.56 -2.43
N LYS A 316 -8.26 4.57 -1.64
CA LYS A 316 -7.54 4.97 -0.42
C LYS A 316 -8.36 4.59 0.80
N VAL A 317 -7.78 3.77 1.67
CA VAL A 317 -8.41 3.32 2.92
C VAL A 317 -7.57 3.82 4.09
N LYS A 318 -8.19 4.54 5.02
CA LYS A 318 -7.55 5.00 6.25
C LYS A 318 -7.88 4.05 7.39
N ILE A 319 -6.85 3.56 8.07
CA ILE A 319 -6.97 2.65 9.21
C ILE A 319 -6.42 3.36 10.45
N GLU A 320 -7.24 3.51 11.47
CA GLU A 320 -6.86 4.04 12.78
C GLU A 320 -6.74 2.91 13.79
N ILE A 321 -5.63 2.90 14.53
CA ILE A 321 -5.34 1.90 15.56
C ILE A 321 -5.69 2.48 16.93
N ALA A 322 -6.21 1.65 17.83
CA ALA A 322 -6.50 2.07 19.20
C ALA A 322 -5.19 2.46 19.93
N GLU A 323 -5.23 3.60 20.62
CA GLU A 323 -4.05 4.22 21.25
C GLU A 323 -3.35 3.30 22.25
N LYS A 324 -4.10 2.42 22.93
CA LYS A 324 -3.53 1.45 23.88
C LYS A 324 -2.41 0.61 23.26
N TYR A 325 -2.55 0.21 21.99
CA TYR A 325 -1.54 -0.60 21.31
C TYR A 325 -0.30 0.19 20.93
N TYR A 326 -0.40 1.50 20.73
CA TYR A 326 0.79 2.32 20.49
C TYR A 326 1.72 2.25 21.72
N TYR A 327 1.17 2.44 22.91
CA TYR A 327 1.93 2.40 24.15
C TYR A 327 2.39 0.99 24.53
N GLU A 328 1.57 -0.03 24.30
CA GLU A 328 1.96 -1.44 24.48
C GLU A 328 3.18 -1.80 23.61
N ASN A 329 3.19 -1.39 22.34
CA ASN A 329 4.30 -1.67 21.43
C ASN A 329 5.58 -0.93 21.84
N ILE A 330 5.50 0.35 22.23
CA ILE A 330 6.70 1.06 22.73
C ILE A 330 7.19 0.41 24.02
N SER A 331 6.28 -0.01 24.91
CA SER A 331 6.65 -0.69 26.15
C SER A 331 7.44 -1.96 25.88
N ALA A 332 6.99 -2.78 24.93
CA ALA A 332 7.66 -4.00 24.51
C ALA A 332 9.06 -3.73 23.90
N LEU A 333 9.19 -2.66 23.10
CA LEU A 333 10.47 -2.28 22.48
C LEU A 333 11.48 -1.73 23.49
N CYS A 334 11.02 -0.93 24.46
CA CYS A 334 11.87 -0.32 25.48
C CYS A 334 12.14 -1.22 26.68
N GLY A 335 11.35 -2.28 26.88
CA GLY A 335 11.41 -3.12 28.07
C GLY A 335 10.94 -2.41 29.35
N VAL A 336 10.17 -1.32 29.20
CA VAL A 336 9.65 -0.50 30.30
C VAL A 336 8.16 -0.32 30.10
N THR A 337 7.37 -0.39 31.18
CA THR A 337 5.93 -0.16 31.10
C THR A 337 5.63 1.31 30.84
N ILE A 338 4.95 1.60 29.73
CA ILE A 338 4.48 2.92 29.34
C ILE A 338 2.97 2.81 29.12
N SER A 339 2.21 3.48 29.97
CA SER A 339 0.74 3.45 30.02
C SER A 339 0.12 4.68 29.32
N GLY A 340 0.94 5.65 28.92
CA GLY A 340 0.47 6.86 28.25
C GLY A 340 1.56 7.90 28.00
N GLU A 341 1.14 9.05 27.46
CA GLU A 341 2.02 10.13 27.01
C GLU A 341 2.93 10.67 28.12
N LYS A 342 2.40 10.84 29.33
CA LYS A 342 3.17 11.34 30.48
C LYS A 342 4.35 10.43 30.83
N GLU A 343 4.13 9.12 30.83
CA GLU A 343 5.16 8.12 31.14
C GLU A 343 6.20 8.06 30.03
N LEU A 344 5.77 8.18 28.77
CA LEU A 344 6.68 8.28 27.63
C LEU A 344 7.59 9.51 27.72
N ILE A 345 7.04 10.68 28.03
CA ILE A 345 7.82 11.91 28.20
C ILE A 345 8.81 11.76 29.37
N SER A 346 8.36 11.19 30.50
CA SER A 346 9.22 10.94 31.66
C SER A 346 10.39 10.02 31.31
N LEU A 347 10.15 8.95 30.54
CA LEU A 347 11.20 8.03 30.09
C LEU A 347 12.21 8.73 29.17
N ILE A 348 11.74 9.57 28.24
CA ILE A 348 12.63 10.33 27.36
C ILE A 348 13.51 11.30 28.15
N LEU A 349 12.93 11.98 29.16
CA LEU A 349 13.69 12.88 30.02
C LEU A 349 14.75 12.13 30.82
N SER A 350 14.41 10.99 31.45
CA SER A 350 15.38 10.20 32.23
C SER A 350 16.50 9.65 31.33
N LEU A 351 16.16 9.13 30.14
CA LEU A 351 17.16 8.65 29.18
C LEU A 351 18.07 9.78 28.68
N THR A 352 17.54 11.00 28.55
CA THR A 352 18.34 12.17 28.14
C THR A 352 19.30 12.59 29.24
N GLU A 353 18.87 12.58 30.50
CA GLU A 353 19.74 12.85 31.65
C GLU A 353 20.88 11.83 31.74
N GLU A 354 20.58 10.53 31.70
CA GLU A 354 21.59 9.46 31.72
C GLU A 354 22.56 9.55 30.54
N LYS A 355 22.05 9.84 29.33
CA LYS A 355 22.89 10.03 28.15
C LYS A 355 23.86 11.20 28.33
N ASN A 356 23.41 12.32 28.87
CA ASN A 356 24.25 13.49 29.10
C ASN A 356 25.36 13.20 30.13
N GLU A 357 25.07 12.43 31.17
CA GLU A 357 26.08 11.99 32.13
C GLU A 357 27.11 11.05 31.48
N TYR A 358 26.66 10.10 30.65
CA TYR A 358 27.55 9.20 29.93
C TYR A 358 28.44 9.93 28.92
N GLU A 359 27.90 10.93 28.20
CA GLU A 359 28.68 11.72 27.24
C GLU A 359 29.84 12.46 27.89
N LYS A 360 29.72 12.92 29.15
CA LYS A 360 30.84 13.54 29.89
C LYS A 360 32.02 12.59 30.06
N ILE A 361 31.75 11.30 30.20
CA ILE A 361 32.76 10.28 30.54
C ILE A 361 33.34 9.62 29.28
N LYS A 362 32.59 9.59 28.19
CA LYS A 362 32.90 8.85 26.95
C LYS A 362 34.32 9.08 26.41
N ASP A 363 34.76 10.34 26.35
CA ASP A 363 36.07 10.69 25.79
C ASP A 363 37.22 10.29 26.72
N ALA A 364 37.02 10.45 28.03
CA ALA A 364 37.96 10.01 29.04
C ALA A 364 38.11 8.48 29.00
N PHE A 365 36.99 7.75 28.97
CA PHE A 365 36.99 6.30 28.89
C PHE A 365 37.68 5.78 27.62
N SER A 366 37.40 6.39 26.47
CA SER A 366 38.07 6.05 25.20
C SER A 366 39.59 6.28 25.28
N SER A 367 40.02 7.35 25.94
CA SER A 367 41.45 7.65 26.16
C SER A 367 42.12 6.63 27.07
N VAL A 368 41.45 6.15 28.12
CA VAL A 368 41.95 5.10 29.01
C VAL A 368 42.20 3.80 28.25
N GLN A 369 41.27 3.41 27.37
CA GLN A 369 41.42 2.18 26.59
C GLN A 369 42.62 2.23 25.64
N GLN A 370 42.91 3.39 25.05
CA GLN A 370 44.01 3.54 24.10
C GLN A 370 45.36 3.76 24.77
N LYS A 371 45.41 4.66 25.77
CA LYS A 371 46.67 5.18 26.35
C LYS A 371 46.95 4.67 27.76
N GLY A 372 45.98 4.00 28.39
CA GLY A 372 46.04 3.57 29.79
C GLY A 372 45.67 4.66 30.81
N TYR A 373 45.39 5.88 30.36
CA TYR A 373 45.02 7.01 31.21
C TYR A 373 44.05 7.94 30.47
N GLY A 374 43.02 8.41 31.16
CA GLY A 374 42.07 9.39 30.62
C GLY A 374 41.53 10.30 31.72
N VAL A 375 41.15 11.50 31.33
CA VAL A 375 40.71 12.55 32.25
C VAL A 375 39.39 13.09 31.74
N VAL A 376 38.40 13.14 32.62
CA VAL A 376 37.17 13.88 32.37
C VAL A 376 37.49 15.35 32.61
N MET A 377 37.46 16.14 31.55
CA MET A 377 37.67 17.58 31.66
C MET A 377 36.47 18.21 32.38
N PRO A 378 36.69 18.99 33.46
CA PRO A 378 35.60 19.64 34.15
C PRO A 378 34.94 20.69 33.26
N GLN A 379 33.63 20.82 33.39
CA GLN A 379 32.88 21.87 32.71
C GLN A 379 32.90 23.16 33.54
N LEU A 380 32.60 24.31 32.92
CA LEU A 380 32.52 25.60 33.63
C LEU A 380 31.56 25.55 34.82
N SER A 381 30.48 24.76 34.74
CA SER A 381 29.53 24.52 35.83
C SER A 381 30.14 23.83 37.05
N ASP A 382 31.25 23.09 36.85
CA ASP A 382 31.93 22.32 37.89
C ASP A 382 33.00 23.16 38.60
N ILE A 383 33.32 24.35 38.08
CA ILE A 383 34.32 25.25 38.63
C ILE A 383 33.68 26.15 39.70
N ARG A 384 34.17 26.06 40.93
CA ARG A 384 33.80 26.95 42.03
C ARG A 384 34.86 28.03 42.22
N MET A 385 34.47 29.28 42.04
CA MET A 385 35.32 30.44 42.33
C MET A 385 35.26 30.78 43.82
N GLU A 386 36.42 30.94 44.46
CA GLU A 386 36.51 31.57 45.78
C GLU A 386 36.37 33.09 45.65
N GLU A 387 36.03 33.75 46.76
CA GLU A 387 35.94 35.21 46.79
C GLU A 387 37.28 35.86 46.42
N PRO A 388 37.30 36.87 45.52
CA PRO A 388 38.54 37.53 45.12
C PRO A 388 39.18 38.30 46.28
N VAL A 389 40.47 38.07 46.52
CA VAL A 389 41.21 38.71 47.62
C VAL A 389 42.14 39.78 47.06
N LEU A 390 42.09 40.99 47.61
CA LEU A 390 43.01 42.08 47.26
C LEU A 390 44.42 41.73 47.77
N ILE A 391 45.41 41.85 46.88
CA ILE A 391 46.82 41.65 47.20
C ILE A 391 47.61 42.93 46.91
N ALA A 392 48.56 43.26 47.78
CA ALA A 392 49.47 44.40 47.59
C ALA A 392 50.90 43.88 47.42
N HIS A 393 51.60 44.33 46.37
CA HIS A 393 53.00 43.99 46.13
C HIS A 393 53.79 45.27 45.81
N GLY A 394 54.52 45.77 46.81
CA GLY A 394 55.16 47.09 46.73
C GLY A 394 54.12 48.21 46.58
N ASN A 395 54.23 49.03 45.54
CA ASN A 395 53.33 50.16 45.26
C ASN A 395 52.16 49.81 44.32
N LYS A 396 51.88 48.51 44.09
CA LYS A 396 50.82 48.04 43.19
C LYS A 396 49.82 47.15 43.94
N PHE A 397 48.55 47.29 43.60
CA PHE A 397 47.46 46.43 44.06
C PHE A 397 47.01 45.51 42.92
N GLY A 398 46.66 44.28 43.27
CA GLY A 398 46.10 43.28 42.38
C GLY A 398 44.97 42.52 43.06
N VAL A 399 44.28 41.68 42.30
CA VAL A 399 43.22 40.80 42.81
C VAL A 399 43.66 39.37 42.57
N LYS A 400 43.72 38.58 43.65
CA LYS A 400 43.98 37.15 43.60
C LYS A 400 42.64 36.43 43.52
N MET A 401 42.38 35.78 42.40
CA MET A 401 41.24 34.88 42.23
C MET A 401 41.74 33.44 42.38
N LYS A 402 40.94 32.60 43.03
CA LYS A 402 41.18 31.16 43.13
C LYS A 402 39.94 30.43 42.63
N ALA A 403 40.16 29.36 41.89
CA ALA A 403 39.10 28.49 41.38
C ALA A 403 39.42 27.05 41.80
N ILE A 404 38.41 26.32 42.25
CA ILE A 404 38.51 24.91 42.59
C ILE A 404 37.62 24.15 41.60
N SER A 405 38.17 23.12 40.98
CA SER A 405 37.43 22.28 40.04
C SER A 405 37.74 20.81 40.32
N PRO A 406 36.72 19.93 40.39
CA PRO A 406 36.95 18.50 40.53
C PRO A 406 37.56 17.96 39.23
N SER A 407 38.55 17.08 39.34
CA SER A 407 39.10 16.35 38.20
C SER A 407 38.87 14.86 38.42
N ILE A 408 38.30 14.18 37.42
CA ILE A 408 38.09 12.73 37.45
C ILE A 408 39.13 12.11 36.52
N HIS A 409 39.96 11.27 37.11
CA HIS A 409 41.03 10.56 36.42
C HIS A 409 40.71 9.07 36.41
N MET A 410 40.87 8.46 35.25
CA MET A 410 40.68 7.04 35.03
C MET A 410 42.02 6.42 34.62
N ILE A 411 42.39 5.30 35.26
CA ILE A 411 43.68 4.64 35.07
C ILE A 411 43.41 3.17 34.77
N ARG A 412 43.99 2.66 33.68
CA ARG A 412 43.98 1.22 33.39
C ARG A 412 45.14 0.56 34.10
N ALA A 413 44.85 -0.40 34.99
CA ALA A 413 45.84 -1.29 35.57
C ALA A 413 45.74 -2.67 34.92
N ASN A 414 46.89 -3.27 34.58
CA ASN A 414 46.95 -4.65 34.13
C ASN A 414 47.18 -5.55 35.34
N ILE A 415 46.30 -6.53 35.54
CA ILE A 415 46.37 -7.43 36.69
C ILE A 415 46.92 -8.76 36.21
N GLU A 416 48.14 -9.05 36.61
CA GLU A 416 48.80 -10.33 36.32
C GLU A 416 48.45 -11.32 37.43
N THR A 417 47.91 -12.48 37.09
CA THR A 417 47.59 -13.55 38.05
C THR A 417 48.22 -14.85 37.55
N GLU A 418 48.96 -15.52 38.43
CA GLU A 418 49.59 -16.81 38.15
C GLU A 418 48.98 -17.87 39.05
N ILE A 419 48.71 -19.05 38.50
CA ILE A 419 48.29 -20.24 39.25
C ILE A 419 49.40 -21.29 39.14
N ALA A 420 49.91 -21.73 40.29
CA ALA A 420 50.95 -22.77 40.36
C ALA A 420 50.41 -24.00 41.09
N PRO A 421 49.66 -24.89 40.41
CA PRO A 421 49.14 -26.10 41.03
C PRO A 421 50.29 -27.02 41.44
N ILE A 422 50.35 -27.40 42.73
CA ILE A 422 51.39 -28.29 43.25
C ILE A 422 50.87 -29.73 43.16
N VAL A 423 51.59 -30.55 42.41
CA VAL A 423 51.38 -32.00 42.32
C VAL A 423 52.61 -32.74 42.82
N GLY A 424 52.40 -33.93 43.39
CA GLY A 424 53.41 -34.63 44.19
C GLY A 424 54.63 -35.08 43.40
N SER A 425 54.45 -36.04 42.49
CA SER A 425 55.56 -36.60 41.70
C SER A 425 55.77 -35.87 40.37
N ARG A 426 56.95 -36.05 39.77
CA ARG A 426 57.25 -35.49 38.43
C ARG A 426 56.32 -36.02 37.34
N GLU A 427 56.00 -37.32 37.36
CA GLU A 427 55.05 -37.92 36.41
C GLU A 427 53.67 -37.26 36.53
N GLN A 428 53.20 -36.98 37.75
CA GLN A 428 51.93 -36.27 37.96
C GLN A 428 51.93 -34.82 37.45
N ALA A 429 53.09 -34.15 37.46
CA ALA A 429 53.26 -32.82 36.88
C ALA A 429 53.22 -32.86 35.36
N GLU A 430 53.89 -33.84 34.75
CA GLU A 430 53.87 -34.04 33.30
C GLU A 430 52.46 -34.42 32.82
N ASP A 431 51.75 -35.30 33.53
CA ASP A 431 50.35 -35.67 33.25
C ASP A 431 49.40 -34.46 33.34
N LEU A 432 49.58 -33.59 34.34
CA LEU A 432 48.77 -32.38 34.51
C LEU A 432 49.01 -31.38 33.36
N ILE A 433 50.26 -31.22 32.92
CA ILE A 433 50.59 -30.37 31.78
C ILE A 433 49.90 -30.88 30.50
N ASP A 434 49.97 -32.19 30.26
CA ASP A 434 49.34 -32.80 29.08
C ASP A 434 47.81 -32.72 29.15
N TYR A 435 47.22 -32.88 30.34
CA TYR A 435 45.78 -32.69 30.56
C TYR A 435 45.33 -31.26 30.24
N ILE A 436 46.08 -30.24 30.67
CA ILE A 436 45.77 -28.82 30.37
C ILE A 436 45.89 -28.53 28.86
N LYS A 437 46.96 -29.01 28.22
CA LYS A 437 47.17 -28.85 26.77
C LYS A 437 46.09 -29.53 25.94
N ASN A 438 45.62 -30.69 26.38
CA ASN A 438 44.53 -31.39 25.70
C ASN A 438 43.19 -30.65 25.84
N GLY A 439 42.97 -29.95 26.97
CA GLY A 439 41.82 -29.06 27.17
C GLY A 439 41.82 -27.84 26.24
N GLU A 440 42.99 -27.36 25.82
CA GLU A 440 43.17 -26.26 24.87
C GLU A 440 42.62 -26.57 23.47
N ASN A 441 42.65 -27.84 23.07
CA ASN A 441 42.15 -28.34 21.78
C ASN A 441 40.65 -28.70 21.77
N SER A 442 39.93 -28.46 22.86
CA SER A 442 38.49 -28.70 22.97
C SER A 442 37.68 -27.44 22.61
N ASP A 443 36.46 -27.60 22.07
CA ASP A 443 35.53 -26.48 21.77
C ASP A 443 35.21 -25.61 23.02
N SER A 444 35.51 -26.12 24.21
CA SER A 444 35.34 -25.46 25.51
C SER A 444 36.49 -24.55 25.95
N GLY A 445 37.69 -24.68 25.38
CA GLY A 445 38.90 -23.92 25.72
C GLY A 445 39.51 -24.22 27.10
N VAL A 446 40.76 -23.79 27.32
CA VAL A 446 41.55 -24.02 28.56
C VAL A 446 40.79 -23.60 29.83
N TRP A 447 40.00 -22.53 29.74
CA TRP A 447 39.27 -21.91 30.86
C TRP A 447 38.27 -22.84 31.55
N LYS A 448 37.70 -23.83 30.84
CA LYS A 448 36.75 -24.79 31.41
C LYS A 448 37.43 -26.06 31.93
N THR A 449 38.75 -26.18 31.79
CA THR A 449 39.51 -27.34 32.27
C THR A 449 39.47 -27.38 33.79
N ASN A 450 39.01 -28.49 34.36
CA ASN A 450 38.87 -28.65 35.81
C ASN A 450 40.18 -29.16 36.43
N ILE A 451 40.72 -28.43 37.40
CA ILE A 451 41.92 -28.76 38.17
C ILE A 451 41.53 -28.74 39.66
N PHE A 452 41.56 -29.91 40.31
CA PHE A 452 41.23 -30.08 41.73
C PHE A 452 39.83 -29.58 42.17
N GLY A 453 38.82 -29.72 41.30
CA GLY A 453 37.43 -29.41 41.65
C GLY A 453 37.00 -27.97 41.35
N LYS A 454 37.89 -27.15 40.78
CA LYS A 454 37.58 -25.83 40.20
C LYS A 454 38.11 -25.74 38.77
N SER A 455 37.45 -24.96 37.93
CA SER A 455 37.98 -24.69 36.59
C SER A 455 39.17 -23.73 36.63
N VAL A 456 40.05 -23.79 35.62
CA VAL A 456 41.15 -22.83 35.45
C VAL A 456 40.61 -21.39 35.41
N GLY A 457 39.46 -21.15 34.76
CA GLY A 457 38.80 -19.85 34.73
C GLY A 457 38.37 -19.38 36.12
N GLU A 458 37.74 -20.23 36.92
CA GLU A 458 37.37 -19.89 38.30
C GLU A 458 38.60 -19.58 39.16
N LEU A 459 39.68 -20.34 39.02
CA LEU A 459 40.93 -20.10 39.77
C LEU A 459 41.59 -18.77 39.37
N MET A 460 41.58 -18.42 38.08
CA MET A 460 42.11 -17.14 37.62
C MET A 460 41.20 -15.97 38.00
N GLU A 461 39.88 -16.13 37.93
CA GLU A 461 38.92 -15.10 38.36
C GLU A 461 39.03 -14.82 39.87
N ASP A 462 39.14 -15.87 40.69
CA ASP A 462 39.38 -15.75 42.13
C ASP A 462 40.70 -14.99 42.41
N GLY A 463 41.76 -15.31 41.67
CA GLY A 463 43.06 -14.64 41.82
C GLY A 463 43.04 -13.17 41.37
N ILE A 464 42.39 -12.86 40.24
CA ILE A 464 42.20 -11.48 39.76
C ILE A 464 41.37 -10.69 40.77
N ARG A 465 40.25 -11.25 41.24
CA ARG A 465 39.37 -10.59 42.20
C ARG A 465 40.07 -10.31 43.52
N SER A 466 40.86 -11.27 44.02
CA SER A 466 41.68 -11.08 45.22
C SER A 466 42.67 -9.92 45.05
N LYS A 467 43.36 -9.83 43.90
CA LYS A 467 44.29 -8.73 43.61
C LYS A 467 43.60 -7.38 43.43
N ILE A 468 42.42 -7.33 42.81
CA ILE A 468 41.61 -6.09 42.74
C ILE A 468 41.24 -5.60 44.14
N MET A 469 40.81 -6.53 45.01
CA MET A 469 40.39 -6.21 46.38
C MET A 469 41.54 -5.84 47.33
N GLN A 470 42.81 -6.04 46.94
CA GLN A 470 43.96 -5.56 47.72
C GLN A 470 44.07 -4.03 47.71
N MET A 471 43.43 -3.35 46.76
CA MET A 471 43.35 -1.90 46.73
C MET A 471 42.27 -1.43 47.71
N ASP A 472 42.59 -1.42 49.00
CA ASP A 472 41.68 -1.00 50.07
C ASP A 472 41.40 0.51 50.04
N ASP A 473 40.40 0.95 50.81
CA ASP A 473 39.96 2.35 50.84
C ASP A 473 41.11 3.30 51.22
N GLU A 474 42.04 2.86 52.08
CA GLU A 474 43.18 3.67 52.51
C GLU A 474 44.19 3.87 51.38
N CYS A 475 44.51 2.82 50.63
CA CYS A 475 45.33 2.87 49.42
C CYS A 475 44.68 3.73 48.33
N GLN A 476 43.36 3.63 48.15
CA GLN A 476 42.61 4.45 47.20
C GLN A 476 42.68 5.94 47.55
N ILE A 477 42.49 6.31 48.82
CA ILE A 477 42.61 7.70 49.29
C ILE A 477 44.04 8.22 49.10
N LYS A 478 45.07 7.43 49.47
CA LYS A 478 46.48 7.83 49.27
C LYS A 478 46.81 8.06 47.80
N LEU A 479 46.30 7.21 46.90
CA LEU A 479 46.48 7.37 45.46
C LEU A 479 45.78 8.64 44.96
N GLN A 480 44.55 8.90 45.41
CA GLN A 480 43.80 10.12 45.09
C GLN A 480 44.53 11.38 45.57
N GLU A 481 44.98 11.43 46.82
CA GLU A 481 45.74 12.56 47.38
C GLU A 481 47.05 12.80 46.64
N THR A 482 47.76 11.73 46.28
CA THR A 482 48.99 11.80 45.51
C THR A 482 48.71 12.40 44.13
N MET A 483 47.67 11.95 43.45
CA MET A 483 47.26 12.50 42.16
C MET A 483 46.83 13.97 42.28
N GLN A 484 46.12 14.34 43.34
CA GLN A 484 45.73 15.73 43.61
C GLN A 484 46.96 16.63 43.84
N LYS A 485 47.97 16.16 44.57
CA LYS A 485 49.23 16.90 44.74
C LYS A 485 49.95 17.07 43.41
N ILE A 486 50.08 16.01 42.60
CA ILE A 486 50.74 16.06 41.29
C ILE A 486 50.08 17.07 40.34
N VAL A 487 48.75 17.12 40.31
CA VAL A 487 48.02 18.05 39.42
C VAL A 487 48.15 19.51 39.88
N ASN A 488 48.26 19.77 41.19
CA ASN A 488 48.35 21.13 41.74
C ASN A 488 49.79 21.68 41.82
N ASP A 489 50.77 20.82 42.13
CA ASP A 489 52.17 21.18 42.29
C ASP A 489 52.91 20.91 40.98
N SER A 490 52.96 21.92 40.12
CA SER A 490 53.44 21.91 38.73
C SER A 490 54.93 21.56 38.48
N ASN A 491 55.62 20.95 39.44
CA ASN A 491 56.99 20.46 39.29
C ASN A 491 56.99 18.99 38.90
N GLY A 492 57.16 18.70 37.61
CA GLY A 492 57.10 17.37 36.98
C GLY A 492 58.15 16.33 37.40
N GLY A 493 58.61 16.32 38.65
CA GLY A 493 59.44 15.26 39.22
C GLY A 493 58.61 14.36 40.13
N MET A 494 58.50 13.07 39.81
CA MET A 494 57.79 12.10 40.63
C MET A 494 58.77 11.06 41.20
N ILE A 495 58.87 10.97 42.53
CA ILE A 495 59.36 9.77 43.21
C ILE A 495 58.24 9.36 44.15
N CYS A 496 57.52 8.32 43.77
CA CYS A 496 56.47 7.72 44.59
C CYS A 496 57.02 6.37 45.08
N ILE A 497 57.14 6.19 46.41
CA ILE A 497 57.36 4.88 47.02
C ILE A 497 56.15 4.61 47.90
N ILE A 498 55.31 3.71 47.42
CA ILE A 498 54.22 3.10 48.18
C ILE A 498 54.56 1.61 48.17
N ILE A 499 54.76 1.04 49.36
CA ILE A 499 55.12 -0.38 49.57
C ILE A 499 53.86 -1.22 49.54
#